data_AF-A0A2S9K9S5-F1
#
_entry.id   AF-A0A2S9K9S5-F1
#
_cell.length_a   1.000
_cell.length_b   1.000
_cell.length_c   1.000
_cell.angle_alpha   90.00
_cell.angle_beta   90.00
_cell.angle_gamma   90.00
#
_symmetry.space_group_name_H-M   'P 1'
#
loop_
_entity.id
_entity.type
_entity.pdbx_description
1 polymer ?
#
loop_
_entity_poly.entity_id
_entity_poly.type
_entity_poly.pdbx_seq_one_letter_code
_entity_poly.pdbx_strand_id
1 'polypeptide(L)'
;MYQVKFFEGDYYARQLAANQAGAVAYVEHHFNSSSSTQASYAVVVVGANASQVSRNWGRWYAKAIAEQFGIAVGGDQGILVGGWSGRGDGNLKHTQMPAVLLEPLFASHPQQADLIRSDSGQAILARILAESIRRFFPQGGLIAFSVGHKYKTSQPNDRGADLAGGGSEADYAELVLKKAAQLLTSEDDKPGPRKLRLMRGDQLLFETVVDEDAVLSWSPDRNLLFIPD
;
A
#
# COMPACT_ATOMS: atom_id res chain seq x y z
N MET A 1 -17.09 -8.25 -5.43
CA MET A 1 -17.12 -6.76 -5.44
C MET A 1 -16.47 -6.28 -4.15
N TYR A 2 -15.65 -5.22 -4.21
CA TYR A 2 -15.01 -4.68 -3.00
C TYR A 2 -15.91 -3.65 -2.34
N GLN A 3 -15.94 -3.66 -1.01
CA GLN A 3 -16.43 -2.56 -0.20
C GLN A 3 -15.24 -2.02 0.58
N VAL A 4 -15.19 -0.71 0.82
CA VAL A 4 -14.11 -0.10 1.60
C VAL A 4 -14.73 0.71 2.73
N LYS A 5 -14.20 0.54 3.94
CA LYS A 5 -14.58 1.34 5.10
C LYS A 5 -13.35 1.81 5.85
N PHE A 6 -13.35 3.08 6.23
CA PHE A 6 -12.35 3.67 7.11
C PHE A 6 -12.76 3.43 8.56
N PHE A 7 -11.85 2.87 9.35
CA PHE A 7 -12.06 2.60 10.77
C PHE A 7 -11.20 3.55 11.62
N GLU A 8 -11.86 4.22 12.55
CA GLU A 8 -11.32 5.29 13.38
C GLU A 8 -11.32 4.91 14.87
N GLY A 9 -10.76 5.76 15.73
CA GLY A 9 -10.57 5.51 17.16
C GLY A 9 -9.17 5.00 17.48
N ASP A 10 -8.90 4.70 18.75
CA ASP A 10 -7.60 4.12 19.12
C ASP A 10 -7.35 2.77 18.40
N TYR A 11 -6.09 2.39 18.22
CA TYR A 11 -5.72 1.23 17.38
C TYR A 11 -6.50 -0.04 17.72
N TYR A 12 -6.69 -0.33 19.02
CA TYR A 12 -7.48 -1.47 19.47
C TYR A 12 -8.95 -1.39 19.01
N ALA A 13 -9.58 -0.22 19.14
CA ALA A 13 -10.98 -0.01 18.81
C ALA A 13 -11.24 -0.19 17.29
N ARG A 14 -10.39 0.39 16.44
CA ARG A 14 -10.53 0.25 14.98
C ARG A 14 -10.30 -1.19 14.49
N GLN A 15 -9.39 -1.94 15.12
CA GLN A 15 -9.19 -3.36 14.84
C GLN A 15 -10.41 -4.19 15.24
N LEU A 16 -10.96 -3.96 16.43
CA LEU A 16 -12.17 -4.65 16.90
C LEU A 16 -13.38 -4.36 16.00
N ALA A 17 -13.56 -3.10 15.61
CA ALA A 17 -14.64 -2.71 14.70
C ALA A 17 -14.48 -3.35 13.31
N ALA A 18 -13.26 -3.48 12.79
CA ALA A 18 -12.98 -4.18 11.54
C ALA A 18 -13.30 -5.68 11.64
N ASN A 19 -12.97 -6.32 12.78
CA ASN A 19 -13.33 -7.71 13.04
C ASN A 19 -14.85 -7.90 13.08
N GLN A 20 -15.56 -7.05 13.81
CA GLN A 20 -17.03 -7.09 13.93
C GLN A 20 -17.73 -6.87 12.58
N ALA A 21 -17.14 -6.05 11.71
CA ALA A 21 -17.65 -5.81 10.37
C ALA A 21 -17.37 -6.95 9.38
N GLY A 22 -16.62 -7.99 9.79
CA GLY A 22 -16.27 -9.11 8.92
C GLY A 22 -15.35 -8.70 7.76
N ALA A 23 -14.43 -7.76 7.99
CA ALA A 23 -13.48 -7.35 6.96
C ALA A 23 -12.60 -8.55 6.52
N VAL A 24 -12.37 -8.67 5.21
CA VAL A 24 -11.53 -9.74 4.64
C VAL A 24 -10.04 -9.39 4.67
N ALA A 25 -9.72 -8.10 4.77
CA ALA A 25 -8.37 -7.58 4.87
C ALA A 25 -8.35 -6.28 5.68
N TYR A 26 -7.23 -6.03 6.36
CA TYR A 26 -6.99 -4.81 7.12
C TYR A 26 -5.70 -4.12 6.65
N VAL A 27 -5.79 -2.83 6.34
CA VAL A 27 -4.66 -1.99 5.94
C VAL A 27 -4.54 -0.84 6.90
N GLU A 28 -3.41 -0.78 7.59
CA GLU A 28 -2.93 0.40 8.30
C GLU A 28 -1.92 1.12 7.40
N HIS A 29 -2.12 2.41 7.10
CA HIS A 29 -1.19 3.16 6.26
C HIS A 29 -0.41 4.20 7.06
N HIS A 30 0.93 4.09 7.01
CA HIS A 30 1.90 5.03 7.56
C HIS A 30 2.87 5.47 6.45
N PHE A 31 3.73 6.43 6.75
CA PHE A 31 4.99 6.63 6.03
C PHE A 31 6.14 6.49 7.02
N ASN A 32 7.28 5.98 6.53
CA ASN A 32 8.43 5.83 7.41
C ASN A 32 9.01 7.20 7.77
N SER A 33 9.76 7.25 8.86
CA SER A 33 10.61 8.39 9.17
C SER A 33 11.86 7.94 9.92
N SER A 34 12.96 8.67 9.70
CA SER A 34 14.26 8.41 10.27
C SER A 34 14.96 9.74 10.58
N SER A 35 15.92 9.70 11.50
CA SER A 35 16.85 10.82 11.71
C SER A 35 17.81 11.02 10.52
N SER A 36 17.99 9.99 9.68
CA SER A 36 18.73 10.11 8.42
C SER A 36 17.80 10.53 7.28
N THR A 37 18.09 11.67 6.67
CA THR A 37 17.38 12.17 5.47
C THR A 37 17.68 11.38 4.20
N GLN A 38 18.58 10.39 4.28
CA GLN A 38 18.95 9.48 3.18
C GLN A 38 18.35 8.08 3.34
N ALA A 39 17.59 7.81 4.41
CA ALA A 39 16.92 6.53 4.58
C ALA A 39 15.91 6.31 3.43
N SER A 40 16.07 5.20 2.72
CA SER A 40 15.34 4.95 1.48
C SER A 40 15.12 3.45 1.27
N TYR A 41 13.96 2.96 1.73
CA TYR A 41 13.48 1.62 1.44
C TYR A 41 11.97 1.52 1.66
N ALA A 42 11.33 0.55 1.00
CA ALA A 42 9.96 0.17 1.27
C ALA A 42 9.91 -1.02 2.24
N VAL A 43 9.04 -0.97 3.24
CA VAL A 43 8.81 -2.10 4.16
C VAL A 43 7.33 -2.17 4.54
N VAL A 44 6.88 -3.39 4.85
CA VAL A 44 5.56 -3.65 5.42
C VAL A 44 5.75 -4.28 6.79
N VAL A 45 5.11 -3.69 7.79
CA VAL A 45 5.05 -4.25 9.14
C VAL A 45 3.89 -5.24 9.21
N VAL A 46 4.12 -6.39 9.84
CA VAL A 46 3.10 -7.40 10.14
C VAL A 46 3.14 -7.76 11.62
N GLY A 47 1.99 -8.11 12.20
CA GLY A 47 1.93 -8.57 13.59
C GLY A 47 2.71 -9.85 13.81
N ALA A 48 3.12 -10.13 15.06
CA ALA A 48 3.84 -11.36 15.39
C ALA A 48 3.06 -12.63 15.01
N ASN A 49 1.73 -12.57 15.11
CA ASN A 49 0.77 -13.61 14.75
C ASN A 49 0.35 -13.59 13.26
N ALA A 50 1.05 -12.84 12.40
CA ALA A 50 0.65 -12.66 11.02
C ALA A 50 0.60 -13.98 10.23
N SER A 51 -0.53 -14.19 9.55
CA SER A 51 -0.73 -15.30 8.62
C SER A 51 0.26 -15.27 7.45
N GLN A 52 0.41 -16.41 6.77
CA GLN A 52 1.22 -16.47 5.55
C GLN A 52 0.67 -15.56 4.44
N VAL A 53 -0.65 -15.34 4.40
CA VAL A 53 -1.29 -14.39 3.46
C VAL A 53 -0.81 -12.98 3.72
N SER A 54 -0.85 -12.49 4.98
CA SER A 54 -0.32 -11.16 5.34
C SER A 54 1.14 -10.99 4.95
N ARG A 55 1.96 -12.01 5.23
CA ARG A 55 3.40 -11.98 4.93
C ARG A 55 3.66 -11.92 3.42
N ASN A 56 3.00 -12.78 2.64
CA ASN A 56 3.17 -12.79 1.18
C ASN A 56 2.64 -11.50 0.54
N TRP A 57 1.51 -10.99 1.03
CA TRP A 57 0.95 -9.72 0.62
C TRP A 57 1.90 -8.56 0.87
N GLY A 58 2.44 -8.46 2.10
CA GLY A 58 3.40 -7.42 2.45
C GLY A 58 4.69 -7.48 1.63
N ARG A 59 5.25 -8.68 1.40
CA ARG A 59 6.44 -8.86 0.55
C ARG A 59 6.19 -8.37 -0.87
N TRP A 60 5.05 -8.76 -1.44
CA TRP A 60 4.68 -8.35 -2.79
C TRP A 60 4.54 -6.83 -2.88
N TYR A 61 3.80 -6.23 -1.93
CA TYR A 61 3.59 -4.78 -1.89
C TYR A 61 4.92 -4.02 -1.76
N ALA A 62 5.76 -4.39 -0.78
CA ALA A 62 7.05 -3.72 -0.56
C ALA A 62 7.96 -3.81 -1.80
N LYS A 63 7.99 -4.96 -2.47
CA LYS A 63 8.76 -5.14 -3.71
C LYS A 63 8.23 -4.28 -4.85
N ALA A 64 6.90 -4.23 -5.05
CA ALA A 64 6.29 -3.41 -6.10
C ALA A 64 6.56 -1.91 -5.89
N ILE A 65 6.51 -1.43 -4.65
CA ILE A 65 6.89 -0.06 -4.29
C ILE A 65 8.38 0.18 -4.59
N ALA A 66 9.25 -0.71 -4.12
CA ALA A 66 10.70 -0.61 -4.31
C ALA A 66 11.07 -0.51 -5.80
N GLU A 67 10.50 -1.38 -6.64
CA GLU A 67 10.69 -1.38 -8.09
C GLU A 67 10.16 -0.10 -8.73
N GLN A 68 8.96 0.35 -8.36
CA GLN A 68 8.31 1.52 -8.96
C GLN A 68 9.05 2.83 -8.68
N PHE A 69 9.65 2.97 -7.49
CA PHE A 69 10.34 4.20 -7.07
C PHE A 69 11.87 4.07 -7.11
N GLY A 70 12.41 2.93 -7.54
CA GLY A 70 13.86 2.71 -7.62
C GLY A 70 14.56 2.76 -6.25
N ILE A 71 13.90 2.25 -5.20
CA ILE A 71 14.42 2.24 -3.82
C ILE A 71 14.65 0.80 -3.34
N ALA A 72 15.34 0.64 -2.20
CA ALA A 72 15.62 -0.69 -1.66
C ALA A 72 14.37 -1.35 -1.05
N VAL A 73 14.40 -2.69 -0.94
CA VAL A 73 13.45 -3.46 -0.14
C VAL A 73 14.01 -3.57 1.28
N GLY A 74 13.26 -3.10 2.28
CA GLY A 74 13.64 -3.14 3.69
C GLY A 74 13.24 -4.44 4.40
N GLY A 75 13.69 -4.61 5.65
CA GLY A 75 13.36 -5.77 6.47
C GLY A 75 13.82 -7.11 5.89
N ASP A 76 13.15 -8.20 6.29
CA ASP A 76 13.33 -9.52 5.69
C ASP A 76 12.45 -9.63 4.44
N GLN A 77 13.05 -9.35 3.28
CA GLN A 77 12.38 -9.41 1.97
C GLN A 77 11.13 -8.52 1.89
N GLY A 78 11.14 -7.37 2.54
CA GLY A 78 10.02 -6.43 2.57
C GLY A 78 9.17 -6.51 3.84
N ILE A 79 9.48 -7.44 4.75
CA ILE A 79 8.71 -7.65 5.98
C ILE A 79 9.50 -7.25 7.20
N LEU A 80 8.87 -6.44 8.05
CA LEU A 80 9.26 -6.24 9.43
C LEU A 80 8.20 -6.91 10.32
N VAL A 81 8.60 -7.92 11.10
CA VAL A 81 7.69 -8.50 12.09
C VAL A 81 7.72 -7.58 13.31
N GLY A 82 6.59 -6.94 13.61
CA GLY A 82 6.38 -6.32 14.91
C GLY A 82 6.41 -7.43 15.94
N GLY A 83 7.51 -7.57 16.69
CA GLY A 83 7.56 -8.51 17.82
C GLY A 83 6.51 -8.15 18.88
N TRP A 84 6.35 -8.98 19.91
CA TRP A 84 5.58 -8.59 21.09
C TRP A 84 6.29 -7.38 21.73
N SER A 85 5.68 -6.18 21.63
CA SER A 85 6.30 -4.87 21.94
C SER A 85 7.21 -4.25 20.87
N GLY A 86 7.22 -4.79 19.64
CA GLY A 86 7.92 -4.23 18.49
C GLY A 86 7.16 -3.08 17.82
N ARG A 87 7.86 -2.29 17.01
CA ARG A 87 7.26 -1.20 16.19
C ARG A 87 6.10 -1.77 15.36
N GLY A 88 4.93 -1.13 15.46
CA GLY A 88 3.74 -1.45 14.66
C GLY A 88 2.92 -2.66 15.10
N ASP A 89 3.33 -3.45 16.12
CA ASP A 89 2.57 -4.63 16.57
C ASP A 89 1.21 -4.24 17.17
N GLY A 90 1.17 -3.15 17.95
CA GLY A 90 -0.08 -2.62 18.52
C GLY A 90 -1.13 -2.21 17.48
N ASN A 91 -0.71 -1.94 16.25
CA ASN A 91 -1.59 -1.56 15.14
C ASN A 91 -2.30 -2.75 14.51
N LEU A 92 -1.78 -3.98 14.70
CA LEU A 92 -2.23 -5.16 13.93
C LEU A 92 -2.57 -6.38 14.80
N LYS A 93 -2.03 -6.50 16.01
CA LYS A 93 -2.10 -7.76 16.78
C LYS A 93 -3.51 -8.25 17.14
N HIS A 94 -4.52 -7.37 17.09
CA HIS A 94 -5.91 -7.70 17.41
C HIS A 94 -6.80 -7.92 16.18
N THR A 95 -6.26 -7.82 14.96
CA THR A 95 -7.02 -8.18 13.75
C THR A 95 -7.24 -9.69 13.65
N GLN A 96 -8.41 -10.11 13.18
CA GLN A 96 -8.76 -11.51 12.92
C GLN A 96 -8.68 -11.90 11.44
N MET A 97 -8.45 -10.93 10.56
CA MET A 97 -8.23 -11.10 9.14
C MET A 97 -6.75 -10.84 8.78
N PRO A 98 -6.29 -11.21 7.57
CA PRO A 98 -4.99 -10.78 7.09
C PRO A 98 -4.84 -9.25 7.14
N ALA A 99 -3.73 -8.81 7.73
CA ALA A 99 -3.48 -7.41 8.05
C ALA A 99 -2.04 -7.00 7.76
N VAL A 100 -1.87 -5.79 7.25
CA VAL A 100 -0.57 -5.17 6.93
C VAL A 100 -0.53 -3.72 7.40
N LEU A 101 0.64 -3.27 7.85
CA LEU A 101 0.94 -1.86 8.06
C LEU A 101 1.97 -1.42 7.03
N LEU A 102 1.61 -0.46 6.20
CA LEU A 102 2.42 0.00 5.07
C LEU A 102 3.38 1.11 5.51
N GLU A 103 4.66 1.01 5.19
CA GLU A 103 5.65 2.10 5.28
C GLU A 103 6.39 2.21 3.92
N PRO A 104 5.72 2.71 2.87
CA PRO A 104 6.20 2.60 1.50
C PRO A 104 7.33 3.58 1.15
N LEU A 105 7.36 4.75 1.80
CA LEU A 105 8.29 5.85 1.55
C LEU A 105 8.62 6.57 2.87
N PHE A 106 9.69 7.36 2.89
CA PHE A 106 10.15 8.14 4.04
C PHE A 106 9.67 9.60 3.98
N ALA A 107 8.87 10.01 4.96
CA ALA A 107 8.44 11.41 5.14
C ALA A 107 9.64 12.35 5.36
N SER A 108 10.70 11.88 6.01
CA SER A 108 11.92 12.65 6.29
C SER A 108 12.91 12.72 5.11
N HIS A 109 12.72 11.94 4.04
CA HIS A 109 13.56 11.98 2.86
C HIS A 109 13.03 13.02 1.85
N PRO A 110 13.74 14.11 1.53
CA PRO A 110 13.19 15.23 0.75
C PRO A 110 12.53 14.83 -0.59
N GLN A 111 13.23 14.05 -1.41
CA GLN A 111 12.69 13.62 -2.71
C GLN A 111 11.48 12.68 -2.58
N GLN A 112 11.43 11.84 -1.54
CA GLN A 112 10.28 10.95 -1.32
C GLN A 112 9.12 11.72 -0.72
N ALA A 113 9.37 12.72 0.13
CA ALA A 113 8.36 13.64 0.62
C ALA A 113 7.70 14.42 -0.52
N ASP A 114 8.45 14.83 -1.55
CA ASP A 114 7.88 15.41 -2.77
C ASP A 114 6.94 14.42 -3.49
N LEU A 115 7.34 13.15 -3.60
CA LEU A 115 6.48 12.09 -4.18
C LEU A 115 5.21 11.89 -3.34
N ILE A 116 5.32 11.82 -2.01
CA ILE A 116 4.19 11.67 -1.09
C ILE A 116 3.20 12.84 -1.24
N ARG A 117 3.71 14.06 -1.41
CA ARG A 117 2.87 15.26 -1.62
C ARG A 117 2.23 15.31 -3.01
N SER A 118 2.91 14.79 -4.02
CA SER A 118 2.46 14.88 -5.41
C SER A 118 1.22 14.02 -5.68
N ASP A 119 0.33 14.52 -6.54
CA ASP A 119 -0.85 13.77 -6.94
C ASP A 119 -0.49 12.46 -7.68
N SER A 120 0.55 12.51 -8.53
CA SER A 120 1.04 11.35 -9.28
C SER A 120 1.65 10.30 -8.36
N GLY A 121 2.47 10.68 -7.38
CA GLY A 121 3.01 9.76 -6.38
C GLY A 121 1.91 9.11 -5.55
N GLN A 122 0.90 9.87 -5.12
CA GLN A 122 -0.27 9.33 -4.42
C GLN A 122 -1.07 8.37 -5.29
N ALA A 123 -1.28 8.68 -6.57
CA ALA A 123 -1.97 7.81 -7.51
C ALA A 123 -1.23 6.48 -7.73
N ILE A 124 0.11 6.53 -7.84
CA ILE A 124 0.95 5.35 -7.97
C ILE A 124 0.86 4.47 -6.71
N LEU A 125 1.00 5.06 -5.52
CA LEU A 125 0.88 4.35 -4.24
C LEU A 125 -0.49 3.67 -4.09
N ALA A 126 -1.55 4.41 -4.41
CA ALA A 126 -2.92 3.93 -4.36
C ALA A 126 -3.19 2.78 -5.33
N ARG A 127 -2.65 2.88 -6.55
CA ARG A 127 -2.74 1.83 -7.57
C ARG A 127 -2.07 0.54 -7.11
N ILE A 128 -0.82 0.62 -6.63
CA ILE A 128 -0.09 -0.56 -6.13
C ILE A 128 -0.83 -1.19 -4.94
N LEU A 129 -1.41 -0.38 -4.05
CA LEU A 129 -2.23 -0.89 -2.96
C LEU A 129 -3.47 -1.63 -3.48
N ALA A 130 -4.23 -1.03 -4.39
CA ALA A 130 -5.42 -1.66 -4.97
C ALA A 130 -5.09 -2.96 -5.73
N GLU A 131 -4.01 -2.97 -6.53
CA GLU A 131 -3.51 -4.17 -7.22
C GLU A 131 -3.13 -5.27 -6.23
N SER A 132 -2.42 -4.91 -5.15
CA SER A 132 -2.06 -5.87 -4.11
C SER A 132 -3.29 -6.49 -3.44
N ILE A 133 -4.30 -5.67 -3.13
CA ILE A 133 -5.54 -6.15 -2.53
C ILE A 133 -6.27 -7.10 -3.47
N ARG A 134 -6.37 -6.76 -4.76
CA ARG A 134 -7.00 -7.64 -5.75
C ARG A 134 -6.29 -8.96 -5.93
N ARG A 135 -4.96 -8.94 -5.88
CA ARG A 135 -4.13 -10.14 -6.01
C ARG A 135 -4.34 -11.10 -4.85
N PHE A 136 -4.43 -10.60 -3.62
CA PHE A 136 -4.50 -11.43 -2.42
C PHE A 136 -5.93 -11.71 -1.93
N PHE A 137 -6.92 -10.92 -2.36
CA PHE A 137 -8.33 -11.08 -2.01
C PHE A 137 -9.23 -11.05 -3.26
N PRO A 138 -9.01 -11.92 -4.26
CA PRO A 138 -9.64 -11.82 -5.58
C PRO A 138 -11.17 -11.90 -5.57
N GLN A 139 -11.75 -12.50 -4.53
CA GLN A 139 -13.20 -12.61 -4.36
C GLN A 139 -13.86 -11.29 -3.93
N GLY A 140 -13.07 -10.27 -3.59
CA GLY A 140 -13.57 -9.04 -3.00
C GLY A 140 -13.94 -9.21 -1.53
N GLY A 141 -14.89 -8.41 -1.08
CA GLY A 141 -15.29 -8.31 0.32
C GLY A 141 -14.98 -6.94 0.91
N LEU A 142 -15.19 -6.81 2.22
CA LEU A 142 -14.93 -5.57 2.94
C LEU A 142 -13.44 -5.41 3.25
N ILE A 143 -12.84 -4.34 2.73
CA ILE A 143 -11.48 -3.93 3.06
C ILE A 143 -11.56 -2.86 4.14
N ALA A 144 -10.92 -3.13 5.27
CA ALA A 144 -10.79 -2.19 6.38
C ALA A 144 -9.55 -1.31 6.19
N PHE A 145 -9.77 -0.03 5.95
CA PHE A 145 -8.72 0.97 5.89
C PHE A 145 -8.60 1.71 7.22
N SER A 146 -7.37 2.02 7.58
CA SER A 146 -7.02 2.75 8.78
C SER A 146 -5.87 3.70 8.48
N VAL A 147 -6.08 4.98 8.77
CA VAL A 147 -5.06 6.02 8.61
C VAL A 147 -4.18 6.02 9.86
N GLY A 148 -2.89 5.73 9.67
CA GLY A 148 -1.89 5.82 10.73
C GLY A 148 -1.88 7.21 11.35
N HIS A 149 -1.72 7.26 12.67
CA HIS A 149 -1.66 8.50 13.44
C HIS A 149 -2.88 9.42 13.40
N LYS A 150 -3.90 9.21 12.56
CA LYS A 150 -5.12 10.02 12.51
C LYS A 150 -6.29 9.36 13.25
N TYR A 151 -7.27 10.18 13.64
CA TYR A 151 -8.56 9.75 14.22
C TYR A 151 -8.49 8.97 15.54
N LYS A 152 -7.38 9.05 16.28
CA LYS A 152 -7.32 8.50 17.64
C LYS A 152 -8.19 9.32 18.57
N THR A 153 -9.00 8.63 19.37
CA THR A 153 -9.79 9.27 20.44
C THR A 153 -8.90 9.76 21.57
N SER A 154 -7.84 9.02 21.91
CA SER A 154 -6.89 9.39 22.95
C SER A 154 -5.94 10.52 22.55
N GLN A 155 -5.68 10.69 21.25
CA GLN A 155 -4.74 11.68 20.70
C GLN A 155 -5.30 12.28 19.39
N PRO A 156 -6.34 13.14 19.48
CA PRO A 156 -7.04 13.65 18.28
C PRO A 156 -6.18 14.51 17.36
N ASN A 157 -5.09 15.07 17.90
CA ASN A 157 -4.14 15.92 17.19
C ASN A 157 -2.89 15.18 16.70
N ASP A 158 -2.79 13.86 16.93
CA ASP A 158 -1.70 13.06 16.34
C ASP A 158 -1.80 13.12 14.81
N ARG A 159 -0.67 13.34 14.16
CA ARG A 159 -0.55 13.45 12.70
C ARG A 159 0.69 12.71 12.17
N GLY A 160 1.37 11.97 13.04
CA GLY A 160 2.58 11.23 12.69
C GLY A 160 3.76 12.16 12.45
N ALA A 161 4.68 11.74 11.60
CA ALA A 161 5.87 12.51 11.27
C ALA A 161 5.55 13.71 10.36
N ASP A 162 6.29 14.80 10.56
CA ASP A 162 6.34 15.90 9.60
C ASP A 162 7.08 15.46 8.33
N LEU A 163 6.56 15.86 7.17
CA LEU A 163 7.26 15.66 5.91
C LEU A 163 8.35 16.71 5.71
N ALA A 164 9.49 16.30 5.17
CA ALA A 164 10.51 17.21 4.67
C ALA A 164 9.89 18.13 3.59
N GLY A 165 9.86 19.44 3.84
CA GLY A 165 9.20 20.42 2.95
C GLY A 165 7.74 20.73 3.28
N GLY A 166 7.19 20.18 4.38
CA GLY A 166 5.90 20.56 4.94
C GLY A 166 4.78 19.54 4.71
N GLY A 167 3.75 19.66 5.57
CA GLY A 167 2.62 18.73 5.68
C GLY A 167 2.92 17.56 6.63
N SER A 168 1.90 16.74 6.90
CA SER A 168 1.97 15.66 7.89
C SER A 168 1.73 14.28 7.25
N GLU A 169 2.39 13.26 7.79
CA GLU A 169 2.30 11.87 7.36
C GLU A 169 0.85 11.41 7.22
N ALA A 170 0.06 11.62 8.28
CA ALA A 170 -1.31 11.13 8.38
C ALA A 170 -2.23 11.72 7.30
N ASP A 171 -2.03 12.99 6.92
CA ASP A 171 -2.86 13.65 5.91
C ASP A 171 -2.62 13.06 4.52
N TYR A 172 -1.36 12.79 4.16
CA TYR A 172 -1.05 12.17 2.86
C TYR A 172 -1.38 10.68 2.83
N ALA A 173 -1.25 9.96 3.94
CA ALA A 173 -1.68 8.56 4.04
C ALA A 173 -3.19 8.44 3.78
N GLU A 174 -3.99 9.36 4.30
CA GLU A 174 -5.43 9.42 4.03
C GLU A 174 -5.73 9.66 2.54
N LEU A 175 -5.01 10.57 1.88
CA LEU A 175 -5.19 10.85 0.45
C LEU A 175 -4.91 9.60 -0.41
N VAL A 176 -3.83 8.87 -0.11
CA VAL A 176 -3.51 7.59 -0.78
C VAL A 176 -4.63 6.57 -0.56
N LEU A 177 -5.09 6.39 0.69
CA LEU A 177 -6.15 5.44 1.00
C LEU A 177 -7.47 5.81 0.32
N LYS A 178 -7.82 7.09 0.21
CA LYS A 178 -9.03 7.54 -0.50
C LYS A 178 -8.96 7.21 -1.99
N LYS A 179 -7.82 7.45 -2.64
CA LYS A 179 -7.59 7.07 -4.04
C LYS A 179 -7.67 5.55 -4.22
N ALA A 180 -7.06 4.78 -3.31
CA ALA A 180 -7.13 3.31 -3.35
C ALA A 180 -8.56 2.80 -3.15
N ALA A 181 -9.33 3.44 -2.27
CA ALA A 181 -10.74 3.11 -2.06
C ALA A 181 -11.57 3.32 -3.33
N GLN A 182 -11.38 4.45 -4.00
CA GLN A 182 -12.03 4.75 -5.29
C GLN A 182 -11.71 3.70 -6.35
N LEU A 183 -10.44 3.31 -6.48
CA LEU A 183 -10.04 2.25 -7.41
C LEU A 183 -10.74 0.93 -7.09
N LEU A 184 -10.77 0.52 -5.82
CA LEU A 184 -11.36 -0.76 -5.40
C LEU A 184 -12.87 -0.83 -5.60
N THR A 185 -13.59 0.28 -5.36
CA THR A 185 -15.05 0.31 -5.43
C THR A 185 -15.60 0.73 -6.80
N SER A 186 -14.74 1.17 -7.74
CA SER A 186 -15.18 1.51 -9.09
C SER A 186 -15.66 0.24 -9.83
N GLU A 187 -16.87 0.30 -10.40
CA GLU A 187 -17.44 -0.83 -11.15
C GLU A 187 -16.68 -1.15 -12.45
N ASP A 188 -15.94 -0.16 -12.98
CA ASP A 188 -15.11 -0.29 -14.18
C ASP A 188 -13.86 -1.17 -13.97
N ASP A 189 -13.61 -1.59 -12.73
CA ASP A 189 -12.38 -2.28 -12.31
C ASP A 189 -12.66 -3.64 -11.65
N LYS A 190 -13.73 -4.31 -12.11
CA LYS A 190 -13.85 -5.78 -11.96
C LYS A 190 -12.57 -6.41 -12.51
N PRO A 191 -12.06 -7.52 -11.94
CA PRO A 191 -10.92 -8.22 -12.51
C PRO A 191 -11.33 -8.75 -13.88
N GLY A 192 -11.13 -7.91 -14.88
CA GLY A 192 -11.13 -8.26 -16.29
C GLY A 192 -9.84 -9.00 -16.60
N PRO A 193 -9.73 -9.54 -17.82
CA PRO A 193 -8.53 -10.25 -18.23
C PRO A 193 -7.30 -9.34 -18.08
N ARG A 194 -6.13 -9.93 -17.77
CA ARG A 194 -4.88 -9.21 -17.53
C ARG A 194 -4.65 -8.20 -18.65
N LYS A 195 -4.42 -6.93 -18.29
CA LYS A 195 -4.20 -5.86 -19.26
C LYS A 195 -2.72 -5.44 -19.27
N LEU A 196 -2.13 -5.42 -20.45
CA LEU A 196 -0.88 -4.71 -20.69
C LEU A 196 -1.18 -3.23 -20.92
N ARG A 197 -0.52 -2.35 -20.18
CA ARG A 197 -0.61 -0.90 -20.34
C ARG A 197 0.77 -0.31 -20.61
N LEU A 198 0.88 0.48 -21.67
CA LEU A 198 2.04 1.33 -21.93
C LEU A 198 1.70 2.75 -21.48
N MET A 199 2.48 3.27 -20.54
CA MET A 199 2.30 4.60 -19.96
C MET A 199 3.48 5.51 -20.31
N ARG A 200 3.22 6.81 -20.52
CA ARG A 200 4.23 7.88 -20.54
C ARG A 200 3.90 8.85 -19.41
N GLY A 201 4.60 8.70 -18.28
CA GLY A 201 4.15 9.33 -17.04
C GLY A 201 2.74 8.86 -16.72
N ASP A 202 1.80 9.80 -16.58
CA ASP A 202 0.40 9.52 -16.30
C ASP A 202 -0.46 9.31 -17.57
N GLN A 203 0.12 9.48 -18.77
CA GLN A 203 -0.60 9.31 -20.03
C GLN A 203 -0.62 7.84 -20.46
N LEU A 204 -1.82 7.26 -20.64
CA LEU A 204 -2.00 5.96 -21.29
C LEU A 204 -1.73 6.09 -22.79
N LEU A 205 -0.71 5.39 -23.29
CA LEU A 205 -0.37 5.34 -24.71
C LEU A 205 -1.00 4.14 -25.43
N PHE A 206 -1.12 3.01 -24.74
CA PHE A 206 -1.65 1.76 -25.30
C PHE A 206 -2.19 0.86 -24.19
N GLU A 207 -3.33 0.21 -24.42
CA GLU A 207 -3.89 -0.83 -23.55
C GLU A 207 -4.34 -2.01 -24.42
N THR A 208 -3.96 -3.23 -24.03
CA THR A 208 -4.51 -4.46 -24.61
C THR A 208 -4.73 -5.51 -23.54
N VAL A 209 -5.66 -6.41 -23.79
CA VAL A 209 -5.80 -7.65 -23.04
C VAL A 209 -4.68 -8.61 -23.45
N VAL A 210 -4.11 -9.31 -22.48
CA VAL A 210 -3.08 -10.34 -22.65
C VAL A 210 -3.44 -11.56 -21.81
N ASP A 211 -3.00 -12.74 -22.23
CA ASP A 211 -3.17 -13.95 -21.43
C ASP A 211 -2.41 -13.84 -20.11
N GLU A 212 -2.90 -14.56 -19.09
CA GLU A 212 -2.31 -14.49 -17.74
C GLU A 212 -0.84 -14.94 -17.72
N ASP A 213 -0.47 -15.86 -18.61
CA ASP A 213 0.87 -16.42 -18.78
C ASP A 213 1.70 -15.74 -19.88
N ALA A 214 1.15 -14.75 -20.58
CA ALA A 214 1.90 -14.00 -21.60
C ALA A 214 3.16 -13.37 -21.01
N VAL A 215 4.29 -13.65 -21.67
CA VAL A 215 5.61 -13.09 -21.35
C VAL A 215 5.83 -11.83 -22.17
N LEU A 216 6.10 -10.71 -21.50
CA LEU A 216 6.51 -9.50 -22.18
C LEU A 216 8.01 -9.52 -22.43
N SER A 217 8.40 -9.30 -23.68
CA SER A 217 9.80 -9.21 -24.08
C SER A 217 10.12 -7.82 -24.62
N TRP A 218 11.16 -7.20 -24.08
CA TRP A 218 11.72 -5.95 -24.58
C TRP A 218 13.02 -6.24 -25.34
N SER A 219 13.06 -5.86 -26.63
CA SER A 219 14.28 -5.88 -27.44
C SER A 219 14.82 -4.46 -27.57
N PRO A 220 15.83 -4.07 -26.77
CA PRO A 220 16.38 -2.72 -26.79
C PRO A 220 16.99 -2.36 -28.15
N ASP A 221 17.73 -3.29 -28.77
CA ASP A 221 18.42 -3.05 -30.04
C ASP A 221 17.46 -2.82 -31.21
N ARG A 222 16.24 -3.36 -31.10
CA ARG A 222 15.18 -3.21 -32.11
C ARG A 222 14.11 -2.19 -31.72
N ASN A 223 14.21 -1.62 -30.51
CA ASN A 223 13.18 -0.78 -29.91
C ASN A 223 11.78 -1.43 -29.97
N LEU A 224 11.69 -2.73 -29.68
CA LEU A 224 10.47 -3.51 -29.84
C LEU A 224 10.02 -4.11 -28.50
N LEU A 225 8.80 -3.77 -28.09
CA LEU A 225 8.07 -4.49 -27.04
C LEU A 225 7.12 -5.47 -27.72
N PHE A 226 7.22 -6.75 -27.39
CA PHE A 226 6.38 -7.79 -28.01
C PHE A 226 6.03 -8.90 -27.03
N ILE A 227 4.99 -9.64 -27.38
CA ILE A 227 4.54 -10.86 -26.70
C ILE A 227 4.85 -12.00 -27.68
N PRO A 228 5.76 -12.92 -27.35
CA PRO A 228 6.03 -14.08 -28.19
C PRO A 228 4.77 -14.96 -28.29
N ASP A 229 4.58 -15.58 -29.45
CA ASP A 229 3.58 -16.65 -29.63
C ASP A 229 3.90 -17.88 -28.77
#